data_AF-A0A7C4GZZ5-F1
#
_entry.id   AF-A0A7C4GZZ5-F1
#
_cell.length_a   1.000
_cell.length_b   1.000
_cell.length_c   1.000
_cell.angle_alpha   90.00
_cell.angle_beta   90.00
_cell.angle_gamma   90.00
#
_symmetry.space_group_name_H-M   'P 1'
#
loop_
_entity.id
_entity.type
_entity.pdbx_description
1 polymer ?
#
loop_
_entity_poly.entity_id
_entity_poly.type
_entity_poly.pdbx_seq_one_letter_code
_entity_poly.pdbx_strand_id
1 'polypeptide(L)'
;MTGERVARPLQAGLKLRVDFGVPKEIVIPNELLVMLSEETRKIVMDEALDVNHRFRVLVEDLRWGKGVSIKKLSKYLSVPFATLYRWMKRKMNVKVRDNVTALQLANTKYIKRDFDGDDTEKLKLWFLAHTDGSVIQYGRQVQVTLFTPDPYLELLFREAFGRYGYVGVAPYKDNKGNYKWQLWIYLPLKSLQYLLERRNPAPIDNDVKLYNVLGIAIDAEGSVCTWSHKG
;
A
#
# COMPACT_ATOMS: atom_id res chain seq x y z
N MET A 1 16.06 -4.83 -23.20
CA MET A 1 15.15 -5.99 -23.19
C MET A 1 13.74 -5.49 -22.94
N THR A 2 13.04 -5.19 -24.02
CA THR A 2 11.63 -4.78 -24.05
C THR A 2 10.76 -6.01 -23.79
N GLY A 3 10.28 -6.15 -22.56
CA GLY A 3 9.31 -7.18 -22.21
C GLY A 3 7.97 -6.87 -22.86
N GLU A 4 7.72 -7.46 -24.03
CA GLU A 4 6.37 -7.57 -24.60
C GLU A 4 5.46 -8.23 -23.56
N ARG A 5 4.50 -7.46 -23.04
CA ARG A 5 3.37 -8.02 -22.32
C ARG A 5 2.51 -8.75 -23.34
N VAL A 6 2.76 -10.05 -23.46
CA VAL A 6 1.87 -10.98 -24.17
C VAL A 6 0.50 -10.87 -23.51
N ALA A 7 -0.43 -10.20 -24.20
CA ALA A 7 -1.84 -10.18 -23.83
C ALA A 7 -2.33 -11.63 -23.94
N ARG A 8 -2.60 -12.28 -22.80
CA ARG A 8 -3.21 -13.61 -22.80
C ARG A 8 -4.52 -13.53 -23.59
N PRO A 9 -4.77 -14.42 -24.57
CA PRO A 9 -6.03 -14.45 -25.28
C PRO A 9 -7.14 -14.80 -24.27
N LEU A 10 -8.07 -13.87 -24.07
CA LEU A 10 -9.27 -14.07 -23.28
C LEU A 10 -10.11 -15.16 -23.95
N GLN A 11 -10.14 -16.36 -23.36
CA GLN A 11 -11.03 -17.44 -23.76
C GLN A 11 -12.49 -16.94 -23.76
N ALA A 12 -13.27 -17.37 -24.75
CA ALA A 12 -14.64 -16.92 -25.02
C ALA A 12 -15.48 -16.78 -23.74
N GLY A 13 -15.86 -15.54 -23.43
CA GLY A 13 -16.65 -15.16 -22.27
C GLY A 13 -18.04 -14.67 -22.65
N LEU A 14 -18.90 -14.43 -21.65
CA LEU A 14 -20.25 -13.90 -21.85
C LEU A 14 -20.19 -12.50 -22.48
N LYS A 15 -20.92 -12.30 -23.58
CA LYS A 15 -21.02 -11.01 -24.25
C LYS A 15 -22.29 -10.30 -23.80
N LEU A 16 -22.13 -9.11 -23.23
CA LEU A 16 -23.25 -8.22 -22.90
C LEU A 16 -23.15 -6.95 -23.74
N ARG A 17 -24.24 -6.59 -24.41
CA ARG A 17 -24.36 -5.30 -25.11
C ARG A 17 -25.07 -4.32 -24.20
N VAL A 18 -24.31 -3.63 -23.36
CA VAL A 18 -24.87 -2.64 -22.42
C VAL A 18 -25.11 -1.31 -23.13
N ASP A 19 -26.14 -0.60 -22.70
CA ASP A 19 -26.43 0.74 -23.19
C ASP A 19 -26.63 1.72 -22.03
N PHE A 20 -25.60 2.54 -21.82
CA PHE A 20 -25.61 3.64 -20.85
C PHE A 20 -25.47 5.01 -21.54
N GLY A 21 -26.03 5.13 -22.75
CA GLY A 21 -26.03 6.31 -23.62
C GLY A 21 -25.22 6.11 -24.90
N VAL A 22 -24.30 5.15 -24.92
CA VAL A 22 -23.64 4.65 -26.13
C VAL A 22 -23.59 3.12 -26.00
N PRO A 23 -24.19 2.36 -26.92
CA PRO A 23 -24.15 0.92 -26.89
C PRO A 23 -22.71 0.42 -26.93
N LYS A 24 -22.34 -0.46 -26.00
CA LYS A 24 -21.01 -1.04 -25.94
C LYS A 24 -21.09 -2.54 -25.66
N GLU A 25 -20.40 -3.32 -26.49
CA GLU A 25 -20.21 -4.75 -26.24
C GLU A 25 -19.12 -4.93 -25.18
N ILE A 26 -19.44 -5.67 -24.13
CA ILE A 26 -18.54 -6.02 -23.05
C ILE A 26 -18.41 -7.54 -23.03
N VAL A 27 -17.17 -8.00 -23.12
CA VAL A 27 -16.84 -9.42 -22.94
C VAL A 27 -16.48 -9.62 -21.49
N ILE A 28 -17.25 -10.47 -20.80
CA ILE A 28 -17.01 -10.88 -19.42
C ILE A 28 -16.20 -12.17 -19.45
N PRO A 29 -14.92 -12.17 -19.02
CA PRO A 29 -14.11 -13.38 -18.99
C PRO A 29 -14.72 -14.46 -18.09
N ASN A 30 -14.56 -15.74 -18.44
CA ASN A 30 -15.03 -16.86 -17.61
C ASN A 30 -14.44 -16.83 -16.19
N GLU A 31 -13.21 -16.32 -16.03
CA GLU A 31 -12.58 -16.09 -14.73
C GLU A 31 -13.45 -15.22 -13.81
N LEU A 32 -14.09 -14.17 -14.35
CA LEU A 32 -14.98 -13.32 -13.56
C LEU A 32 -16.29 -14.04 -13.23
N LEU A 33 -16.81 -14.86 -14.14
CA LEU A 33 -18.06 -15.60 -13.93
C LEU A 33 -17.93 -16.64 -12.80
N VAL A 34 -16.76 -17.27 -12.68
CA VAL A 34 -16.46 -18.20 -11.57
C VAL A 34 -16.32 -17.47 -10.24
N MET A 35 -15.96 -16.19 -10.25
CA MET A 35 -15.88 -15.38 -9.04
C MET A 35 -17.25 -14.92 -8.52
N LEU A 36 -18.32 -15.06 -9.29
CA LEU A 36 -19.65 -14.60 -8.85
C LEU A 36 -20.24 -15.54 -7.79
N SER A 37 -21.12 -15.02 -6.95
CA SER A 37 -22.04 -15.86 -6.17
C SER A 37 -22.97 -16.66 -7.10
N GLU A 38 -23.39 -17.86 -6.69
CA GLU A 38 -24.30 -18.71 -7.47
C GLU A 38 -25.60 -18.00 -7.86
N GLU A 39 -26.16 -17.20 -6.94
CA GLU A 39 -27.34 -16.37 -7.17
C GLU A 39 -27.09 -15.30 -8.24
N THR A 40 -25.98 -14.57 -8.13
CA THR A 40 -25.61 -13.55 -9.12
C THR A 40 -25.33 -14.16 -10.48
N ARG A 41 -24.67 -15.32 -10.53
CA ARG A 41 -24.37 -16.01 -11.78
C ARG A 41 -25.63 -16.37 -12.55
N LYS A 42 -26.68 -16.83 -11.85
CA LYS A 42 -28.00 -17.10 -12.47
C LYS A 42 -28.60 -15.84 -13.07
N ILE A 43 -28.64 -14.74 -12.33
CA ILE A 43 -29.16 -13.45 -12.80
C ILE A 43 -28.37 -12.94 -14.02
N VAL A 44 -27.04 -13.02 -13.98
CA VAL A 44 -26.19 -12.56 -15.08
C VAL A 44 -26.37 -13.41 -16.34
N MET A 45 -26.68 -14.70 -16.20
CA MET A 45 -26.90 -15.63 -17.32
C MET A 45 -28.33 -15.60 -17.86
N ASP A 46 -29.29 -15.05 -17.12
CA ASP A 46 -30.69 -14.98 -17.53
C ASP A 46 -30.89 -13.96 -18.67
N GLU A 47 -31.16 -14.46 -19.89
CA GLU A 47 -31.37 -13.63 -21.07
C GLU A 47 -32.70 -12.89 -21.07
N ALA A 48 -33.67 -13.29 -20.24
CA ALA A 48 -34.95 -12.60 -20.12
C ALA A 48 -34.83 -11.27 -19.35
N LEU A 49 -33.75 -11.09 -18.58
CA LEU A 49 -33.51 -9.88 -17.80
C LEU A 49 -32.83 -8.79 -18.63
N ASP A 50 -33.16 -7.54 -18.28
CA ASP A 50 -32.54 -6.36 -18.86
C ASP A 50 -31.00 -6.41 -18.76
N VAL A 51 -30.33 -6.17 -19.88
CA VAL A 51 -28.86 -6.28 -19.99
C VAL A 51 -28.15 -5.31 -19.05
N ASN A 52 -28.71 -4.11 -18.85
CA ASN A 52 -28.15 -3.13 -17.94
C ASN A 52 -28.31 -3.56 -16.47
N HIS A 53 -29.45 -4.19 -16.13
CA HIS A 53 -29.66 -4.81 -14.82
C HIS A 53 -28.65 -5.95 -14.57
N ARG A 54 -28.51 -6.89 -15.52
CA ARG A 54 -27.53 -7.98 -15.45
C ARG A 54 -26.11 -7.47 -15.21
N PHE A 55 -25.71 -6.44 -15.97
CA PHE A 55 -24.40 -5.82 -15.82
C PHE A 55 -24.23 -5.12 -14.47
N ARG A 56 -25.27 -4.45 -13.97
CA ARG A 56 -25.25 -3.83 -12.64
C ARG A 56 -24.99 -4.85 -11.54
N VAL A 57 -25.75 -5.95 -11.51
CA VAL A 57 -25.63 -6.98 -10.47
C VAL A 57 -24.24 -7.62 -10.50
N LEU A 58 -23.70 -7.89 -11.69
CA LEU A 58 -22.33 -8.37 -11.86
C LEU A 58 -21.29 -7.42 -11.24
N VAL A 59 -21.38 -6.13 -11.54
CA VAL A 59 -20.43 -5.13 -11.03
C VAL A 59 -20.57 -4.98 -9.51
N GLU A 60 -21.80 -5.07 -8.99
CA GLU A 60 -22.09 -4.95 -7.56
C GLU A 60 -21.53 -6.13 -6.76
N ASP A 61 -21.76 -7.37 -7.19
CA ASP A 61 -21.24 -8.59 -6.53
C ASP A 61 -19.70 -8.65 -6.58
N LEU A 62 -19.10 -8.37 -7.74
CA LEU A 62 -17.63 -8.35 -7.83
C LEU A 62 -17.01 -7.26 -6.95
N ARG A 63 -17.66 -6.10 -6.85
CA ARG A 63 -17.14 -4.96 -6.07
C ARG A 63 -17.32 -5.16 -4.57
N TRP A 64 -18.51 -5.57 -4.14
CA TRP A 64 -18.89 -5.62 -2.73
C TRP A 64 -18.82 -7.03 -2.16
N GLY A 65 -19.30 -8.04 -2.89
CA GLY A 65 -19.19 -9.45 -2.50
C GLY A 65 -17.76 -9.98 -2.54
N LYS A 66 -16.99 -9.65 -3.59
CA LYS A 66 -15.60 -10.14 -3.76
C LYS A 66 -14.51 -9.09 -3.53
N GLY A 67 -14.87 -7.84 -3.23
CA GLY A 67 -13.91 -6.79 -2.89
C GLY A 67 -13.01 -6.32 -4.04
N VAL A 68 -13.33 -6.64 -5.29
CA VAL A 68 -12.50 -6.31 -6.46
C VAL A 68 -12.42 -4.80 -6.67
N SER A 69 -11.24 -4.27 -6.98
CA SER A 69 -11.06 -2.83 -7.24
C SER A 69 -11.63 -2.40 -8.59
N ILE A 70 -12.14 -1.16 -8.69
CA ILE A 70 -12.67 -0.62 -9.96
C ILE A 70 -11.58 -0.62 -11.05
N LYS A 71 -10.31 -0.34 -10.68
CA LYS A 71 -9.16 -0.42 -11.58
C LYS A 71 -8.90 -1.84 -12.09
N LYS A 72 -9.19 -2.85 -11.29
CA LYS A 72 -9.05 -4.26 -11.67
C LYS A 72 -10.23 -4.68 -12.57
N LEU A 73 -11.46 -4.28 -12.22
CA LEU A 73 -12.65 -4.47 -13.05
C LEU A 73 -12.51 -3.82 -14.42
N SER A 74 -12.00 -2.59 -14.50
CA SER A 74 -11.79 -1.89 -15.78
C SER A 74 -10.86 -2.66 -16.72
N LYS A 75 -9.86 -3.35 -16.15
CA LYS A 75 -8.95 -4.20 -16.94
C LYS A 75 -9.64 -5.48 -17.39
N TYR A 76 -10.36 -6.16 -16.51
CA TYR A 76 -11.05 -7.40 -16.87
C TYR A 76 -12.16 -7.20 -17.90
N LEU A 77 -12.92 -6.10 -17.79
CA LEU A 77 -14.05 -5.80 -18.67
C LEU A 77 -13.62 -5.02 -19.92
N SER A 78 -12.33 -4.69 -20.08
CA SER A 78 -11.83 -3.84 -21.17
C SER A 78 -12.60 -2.51 -21.32
N VAL A 79 -13.10 -1.98 -20.21
CA VAL A 79 -13.80 -0.68 -20.15
C VAL A 79 -12.88 0.33 -19.48
N PRO A 80 -12.64 1.52 -20.07
CA PRO A 80 -11.83 2.55 -19.43
C PRO A 80 -12.31 2.87 -18.02
N PHE A 81 -11.38 3.02 -17.08
CA PHE A 81 -11.68 3.26 -15.66
C PHE A 81 -12.67 4.42 -15.46
N ALA A 82 -12.45 5.55 -16.15
CA ALA A 82 -13.31 6.73 -16.04
C ALA A 82 -14.75 6.44 -16.51
N THR A 83 -14.92 5.62 -17.55
CA THR A 83 -16.21 5.21 -18.08
C THR A 83 -16.93 4.30 -17.10
N LEU A 84 -16.25 3.25 -16.61
CA LEU A 84 -16.82 2.32 -15.64
C LEU A 84 -17.22 3.04 -14.35
N TYR A 85 -16.36 3.91 -13.84
CA TYR A 85 -16.65 4.75 -12.67
C TYR A 85 -17.88 5.64 -12.88
N ARG A 86 -17.98 6.30 -14.05
CA ARG A 86 -19.12 7.15 -14.39
C ARG A 86 -20.41 6.34 -14.48
N TRP A 87 -20.39 5.17 -15.11
CA TRP A 87 -21.55 4.29 -15.18
C TRP A 87 -21.99 3.82 -13.81
N MET A 88 -21.05 3.36 -12.96
CA MET A 88 -21.36 2.93 -11.60
C MET A 88 -22.04 4.04 -10.80
N LYS A 89 -21.45 5.25 -10.81
CA LYS A 89 -21.93 6.38 -10.01
C LYS A 89 -23.23 7.00 -10.55
N ARG A 90 -23.39 7.12 -11.87
CA ARG A 90 -24.49 7.93 -12.48
C ARG A 90 -25.58 7.12 -13.17
N LYS A 91 -25.31 5.87 -13.56
CA LYS A 91 -26.23 5.09 -14.40
C LYS A 91 -26.75 3.85 -13.67
N MET A 92 -25.88 3.16 -12.95
CA MET A 92 -26.24 1.95 -12.19
C MET A 92 -26.60 2.26 -10.73
N ASN A 93 -26.32 3.47 -10.24
CA ASN A 93 -26.47 3.87 -8.84
C ASN A 93 -25.77 2.90 -7.86
N VAL A 94 -24.66 2.31 -8.28
CA VAL A 94 -23.86 1.43 -7.42
C VAL A 94 -23.02 2.32 -6.51
N LYS A 95 -23.14 2.11 -5.19
CA LYS A 95 -22.32 2.83 -4.22
C LYS A 95 -20.85 2.62 -4.56
N VAL A 96 -20.16 3.72 -4.81
CA VAL A 96 -18.70 3.74 -4.93
C VAL A 96 -18.17 3.94 -3.52
N ARG A 97 -17.24 3.08 -3.06
CA ARG A 97 -16.53 3.30 -1.78
C ARG A 97 -15.99 4.71 -1.76
N ASP A 98 -16.28 5.44 -0.70
CA ASP A 98 -15.69 6.74 -0.46
C ASP A 98 -14.16 6.60 -0.30
N ASN A 99 -13.45 7.71 -0.52
CA ASN A 99 -12.00 7.72 -0.38
C ASN A 99 -11.57 7.31 1.04
N VAL A 100 -12.37 7.61 2.06
CA VAL A 100 -12.08 7.28 3.46
C VAL A 100 -12.13 5.78 3.70
N THR A 101 -13.18 5.07 3.28
CA THR A 101 -13.26 3.61 3.44
C THR A 101 -12.24 2.89 2.57
N ALA A 102 -11.91 3.42 1.38
CA ALA A 102 -10.83 2.90 0.55
C ALA A 102 -9.46 3.04 1.23
N LEU A 103 -9.19 4.19 1.86
CA LEU A 103 -8.00 4.42 2.69
C LEU A 103 -7.98 3.49 3.90
N GLN A 104 -9.10 3.32 4.61
CA GLN A 104 -9.19 2.40 5.76
C GLN A 104 -8.91 0.94 5.36
N LEU A 105 -9.45 0.47 4.23
CA LEU A 105 -9.18 -0.87 3.71
C LEU A 105 -7.73 -1.05 3.24
N ALA A 106 -7.13 -0.03 2.61
CA ALA A 106 -5.71 -0.05 2.29
C ALA A 106 -4.84 -0.08 3.57
N ASN A 107 -5.27 0.66 4.60
CA ASN A 107 -4.61 0.77 5.90
C ASN A 107 -4.76 -0.47 6.78
N THR A 108 -5.69 -1.37 6.48
CA THR A 108 -5.93 -2.62 7.23
C THR A 108 -5.28 -3.85 6.59
N LYS A 109 -4.67 -3.72 5.40
CA LYS A 109 -3.95 -4.83 4.75
C LYS A 109 -2.86 -5.43 5.66
N TYR A 110 -2.27 -4.59 6.50
CA TYR A 110 -1.24 -5.00 7.45
C TYR A 110 -1.67 -4.60 8.86
N ILE A 111 -1.54 -5.53 9.79
CA ILE A 111 -1.80 -5.28 11.21
C ILE A 111 -0.81 -4.22 11.68
N LYS A 112 -1.33 -3.21 12.38
CA LYS A 112 -0.54 -2.16 13.01
C LYS A 112 -0.71 -2.29 14.50
N ARG A 113 0.40 -2.31 15.22
CA ARG A 113 0.41 -2.44 16.68
C ARG A 113 0.71 -1.08 17.29
N ASP A 114 -0.03 -0.73 18.33
CA ASP A 114 0.30 0.44 19.14
C ASP A 114 1.66 0.28 19.82
N PHE A 115 2.31 1.39 20.14
CA PHE A 115 3.55 1.36 20.91
C PHE A 115 3.33 0.74 22.29
N ASP A 116 4.12 -0.27 22.61
CA ASP A 116 4.11 -0.99 23.87
C ASP A 116 5.54 -1.24 24.41
N GLY A 117 6.51 -0.52 23.88
CA GLY A 117 7.91 -0.56 24.30
C GLY A 117 8.22 0.31 25.51
N ASP A 118 9.45 0.23 25.98
CA ASP A 118 9.98 1.07 27.06
C ASP A 118 10.60 2.37 26.52
N ASP A 119 11.12 3.21 27.41
CA ASP A 119 11.77 4.46 27.00
C ASP A 119 13.04 4.23 26.17
N THR A 120 13.73 3.09 26.33
CA THR A 120 14.89 2.71 25.52
C THR A 120 14.49 2.45 24.08
N GLU A 121 13.43 1.68 23.87
CA GLU A 121 12.88 1.41 22.55
C GLU A 121 12.29 2.69 21.92
N LYS A 122 11.63 3.52 22.74
CA LYS A 122 11.13 4.84 22.32
C LYS A 122 12.26 5.71 21.76
N LEU A 123 13.38 5.80 22.48
CA LEU A 123 14.59 6.48 22.05
C LEU A 123 15.14 5.88 20.76
N LYS A 124 15.23 4.55 20.68
CA LYS A 124 15.74 3.85 19.51
C LYS A 124 14.97 4.19 18.24
N LEU A 125 13.64 4.12 18.29
CA LEU A 125 12.77 4.46 17.17
C LEU A 125 12.89 5.93 16.77
N TRP A 126 12.98 6.82 17.76
CA TRP A 126 13.09 8.25 17.53
C TRP A 126 14.43 8.62 16.87
N PHE A 127 15.55 8.10 17.37
CA PHE A 127 16.87 8.38 16.81
C PHE A 127 16.99 7.87 15.37
N LEU A 128 16.53 6.64 15.09
CA LEU A 128 16.56 6.10 13.73
C LEU A 128 15.68 6.90 12.76
N ALA A 129 14.56 7.46 13.24
CA ALA A 129 13.66 8.28 12.42
C ALA A 129 14.18 9.70 12.15
N HIS A 130 15.08 10.24 12.98
CA HIS A 130 15.54 11.63 12.93
C HIS A 130 16.99 11.83 12.48
N THR A 131 17.75 10.75 12.32
CA THR A 131 19.11 10.77 11.76
C THR A 131 19.03 10.56 10.24
N ASP A 132 19.06 9.30 9.80
CA ASP A 132 18.96 8.91 8.39
C ASP A 132 17.50 8.80 7.87
N GLY A 133 16.55 8.83 8.79
CA GLY A 133 15.13 8.74 8.51
C GLY A 133 14.47 10.09 8.17
N SER A 134 13.24 9.99 7.69
CA SER A 134 12.31 11.09 7.58
C SER A 134 10.96 10.66 8.14
N VAL A 135 10.41 11.47 9.02
CA VAL A 135 9.14 11.24 9.68
C VAL A 135 8.14 12.33 9.33
N ILE A 136 6.96 11.93 8.85
CA ILE A 136 5.87 12.85 8.52
C ILE A 136 4.54 12.30 9.01
N GLN A 137 3.60 13.19 9.28
CA GLN A 137 2.22 12.78 9.46
C GLN A 137 1.58 12.50 8.09
N TYR A 138 1.07 11.30 7.90
CA TYR A 138 0.36 10.89 6.69
C TYR A 138 -1.10 10.57 7.02
N GLY A 139 -1.96 11.59 6.99
CA GLY A 139 -3.36 11.48 7.39
C GLY A 139 -3.49 11.15 8.89
N ARG A 140 -4.02 9.95 9.21
CA ARG A 140 -4.20 9.45 10.59
C ARG A 140 -3.08 8.52 11.04
N GLN A 141 -1.91 8.65 10.45
CA GLN A 141 -0.76 7.77 10.65
C GLN A 141 0.53 8.56 10.71
N VAL A 142 1.56 7.96 11.27
CA VAL A 142 2.94 8.43 11.14
C VAL A 142 3.60 7.60 10.05
N GLN A 143 4.19 8.26 9.07
CA GLN A 143 5.02 7.60 8.06
C GLN A 143 6.48 7.85 8.42
N VAL A 144 7.25 6.77 8.54
CA VAL A 144 8.71 6.82 8.63
C VAL A 144 9.27 6.27 7.33
N THR A 145 10.20 7.00 6.71
CA THR A 145 10.86 6.63 5.45
C THR A 145 12.37 6.75 5.62
N LEU A 146 13.14 5.84 5.04
CA LEU A 146 14.60 5.86 5.07
C LEU A 146 15.15 5.47 3.70
N PHE A 147 16.26 6.09 3.29
CA PHE A 147 16.93 5.79 2.02
C PHE A 147 18.40 5.45 2.27
N THR A 148 18.79 4.19 2.06
CA THR A 148 20.15 3.75 2.38
C THR A 148 20.74 2.86 1.29
N PRO A 149 22.04 3.02 0.95
CA PRO A 149 22.77 2.02 0.20
C PRO A 149 23.26 0.85 1.10
N ASP A 150 23.22 1.01 2.42
CA ASP A 150 23.73 0.04 3.39
C ASP A 150 22.66 -1.01 3.75
N PRO A 151 22.90 -2.31 3.48
CA PRO A 151 21.98 -3.38 3.86
C PRO A 151 21.84 -3.56 5.39
N TYR A 152 22.82 -3.17 6.19
CA TYR A 152 22.73 -3.28 7.64
C TYR A 152 21.71 -2.30 8.21
N LEU A 153 21.70 -1.05 7.74
CA LEU A 153 20.68 -0.07 8.13
C LEU A 153 19.25 -0.50 7.71
N GLU A 154 19.11 -1.22 6.59
CA GLU A 154 17.83 -1.88 6.25
C GLU A 154 17.41 -2.89 7.34
N LEU A 155 18.33 -3.75 7.78
CA LEU A 155 18.05 -4.75 8.81
C LEU A 155 17.66 -4.07 10.13
N LEU A 156 18.43 -3.08 10.57
CA LEU A 156 18.17 -2.30 11.78
C LEU A 156 16.79 -1.64 11.75
N PHE A 157 16.42 -1.06 10.60
CA PHE A 157 15.09 -0.47 10.39
C PHE A 157 13.97 -1.51 10.50
N ARG A 158 14.15 -2.68 9.88
CA ARG A 158 13.17 -3.77 9.95
C ARG A 158 13.01 -4.30 11.38
N GLU A 159 14.10 -4.46 12.11
CA GLU A 159 14.06 -4.93 13.49
C GLU A 159 13.40 -3.91 14.43
N ALA A 160 13.73 -2.63 14.27
CA ALA A 160 13.17 -1.56 15.10
C ALA A 160 11.66 -1.39 14.83
N PHE A 161 11.26 -1.25 13.57
CA PHE A 161 9.90 -0.86 13.21
C PHE A 161 8.96 -2.03 12.89
N GLY A 162 9.49 -3.20 12.54
CA GLY A 162 8.72 -4.35 12.06
C GLY A 162 7.72 -4.92 13.08
N ARG A 163 7.95 -4.71 14.38
CA ARG A 163 7.00 -5.07 15.44
C ARG A 163 5.71 -4.25 15.40
N TYR A 164 5.75 -3.03 14.87
CA TYR A 164 4.65 -2.07 14.88
C TYR A 164 3.85 -2.03 13.59
N GLY A 165 4.36 -2.64 12.53
CA GLY A 165 3.66 -2.78 11.25
C GLY A 165 4.53 -3.35 10.14
N TYR A 166 3.96 -3.42 8.94
CA TYR A 166 4.68 -3.91 7.78
C TYR A 166 5.68 -2.87 7.26
N VAL A 167 6.95 -3.28 7.17
CA VAL A 167 8.03 -2.52 6.53
C VAL A 167 8.04 -2.83 5.03
N GLY A 168 7.76 -1.81 4.22
CA GLY A 168 7.93 -1.87 2.77
C GLY A 168 9.37 -1.58 2.39
N VAL A 169 9.88 -2.32 1.41
CA VAL A 169 11.21 -2.13 0.84
C VAL A 169 11.12 -2.17 -0.68
N ALA A 170 11.79 -1.23 -1.33
CA ALA A 170 11.90 -1.18 -2.78
C ALA A 170 13.24 -0.59 -3.21
N PRO A 171 13.77 -0.99 -4.38
CA PRO A 171 14.90 -0.31 -4.98
C PRO A 171 14.48 1.10 -5.39
N TYR A 172 15.34 2.08 -5.12
CA TYR A 172 15.17 3.47 -5.45
C TYR A 172 16.40 3.99 -6.19
N LYS A 173 16.19 4.72 -7.28
CA LYS A 173 17.25 5.38 -8.02
C LYS A 173 17.15 6.88 -7.77
N ASP A 174 18.19 7.46 -7.20
CA ASP A 174 18.23 8.89 -6.95
C ASP A 174 18.43 9.70 -8.25
N ASN A 175 18.29 11.02 -8.15
CA ASN A 175 18.45 11.93 -9.29
C ASN A 175 19.89 11.95 -9.85
N LYS A 176 20.88 11.45 -9.09
CA LYS A 176 22.27 11.32 -9.50
C LYS A 176 22.57 9.95 -10.14
N GLY A 177 21.57 9.08 -10.19
CA GLY A 177 21.66 7.74 -10.77
C GLY A 177 22.17 6.66 -9.81
N ASN A 178 22.39 6.97 -8.53
CA ASN A 178 22.79 5.99 -7.53
C ASN A 178 21.58 5.14 -7.12
N TYR A 179 21.82 3.86 -6.88
CA TYR A 179 20.81 2.96 -6.34
C TYR A 179 20.91 2.89 -4.82
N LYS A 180 19.75 2.97 -4.18
CA LYS A 180 19.56 2.84 -2.73
C LYS A 180 18.34 1.97 -2.48
N TRP A 181 18.21 1.44 -1.27
CA TRP A 181 16.96 0.92 -0.76
C TRP A 181 16.11 2.07 -0.22
N GLN A 182 14.85 2.12 -0.64
CA GLN A 182 13.82 2.91 0.01
C GLN A 182 13.05 1.99 0.95
N LEU A 183 13.06 2.34 2.23
CA LEU A 183 12.28 1.69 3.28
C LEU A 183 11.16 2.63 3.74
N TRP A 184 9.99 2.08 4.02
CA TRP A 184 8.90 2.85 4.61
C TRP A 184 8.02 2.00 5.52
N ILE A 185 7.43 2.65 6.52
CA ILE A 185 6.41 2.06 7.37
C ILE A 185 5.34 3.10 7.71
N TYR A 186 4.11 2.61 7.90
CA TYR A 186 2.98 3.42 8.34
C TYR A 186 2.51 2.97 9.72
N LEU A 187 2.70 3.82 10.72
CA LEU A 187 2.49 3.55 12.14
C LEU A 187 1.18 4.18 12.67
N PRO A 188 0.57 3.62 13.73
CA PRO A 188 -0.55 4.24 14.43
C PRO A 188 -0.21 5.62 14.99
N LEU A 189 -0.98 6.64 14.62
CA LEU A 189 -0.71 8.01 15.08
C LEU A 189 -0.83 8.16 16.60
N LYS A 190 -1.83 7.55 17.23
CA LYS A 190 -2.15 7.80 18.65
C LYS A 190 -1.02 7.44 19.61
N SER A 191 -0.33 6.33 19.37
CA SER A 191 0.70 5.81 20.26
C SER A 191 2.12 6.18 19.84
N LEU A 192 2.34 6.52 18.56
CA LEU A 192 3.67 6.84 17.99
C LEU A 192 3.79 8.30 17.54
N GLN A 193 2.88 9.18 17.97
CA GLN A 193 2.93 10.62 17.66
C GLN A 193 4.24 11.28 18.12
N TYR A 194 4.86 10.76 19.18
CA TYR A 194 6.14 11.29 19.69
C TYR A 194 7.26 11.25 18.64
N LEU A 195 7.16 10.39 17.62
CA LEU A 195 8.10 10.37 16.49
C LEU A 195 8.00 11.64 15.62
N LEU A 196 6.93 12.43 15.72
CA LEU A 196 6.81 13.70 15.01
C LEU A 196 7.42 14.87 15.79
N GLU A 197 7.80 14.64 17.05
CA GLU A 197 8.34 15.67 17.93
C GLU A 197 9.83 15.87 17.65
N ARG A 198 10.26 17.13 17.49
CA ARG A 198 11.67 17.47 17.28
C ARG A 198 12.55 17.28 18.51
N ARG A 199 11.94 17.18 19.70
CA ARG A 199 12.67 17.01 20.95
C ARG A 199 12.69 15.53 21.30
N ASN A 200 13.74 15.15 22.00
CA ASN A 200 13.90 13.79 22.51
C ASN A 200 12.65 13.41 23.34
N PRO A 201 11.96 12.31 23.01
CA PRO A 201 10.70 11.91 23.64
C PRO A 201 10.87 11.23 25.00
N ALA A 202 12.10 10.95 25.45
CA ALA A 202 12.38 10.34 26.74
C ALA A 202 13.74 10.78 27.34
N PRO A 203 13.90 10.78 28.67
CA PRO A 203 15.16 11.13 29.31
C PRO A 203 16.23 10.04 29.10
N ILE A 204 17.46 10.48 28.83
CA ILE A 204 18.67 9.65 28.86
C ILE A 204 19.28 9.80 30.25
N ASP A 205 18.81 8.97 31.19
CA ASP A 205 19.11 9.07 32.63
C ASP A 205 20.13 8.05 33.13
N ASN A 206 20.62 7.17 32.24
CA ASN A 206 21.60 6.15 32.58
C ASN A 206 22.48 5.79 31.36
N ASP A 207 23.61 5.16 31.65
CA ASP A 207 24.61 4.77 30.64
C ASP A 207 24.05 3.78 29.62
N VAL A 208 23.14 2.88 30.02
CA VAL A 208 22.54 1.90 29.10
C VAL A 208 21.73 2.61 28.02
N LYS A 209 20.90 3.59 28.38
CA LYS A 209 20.16 4.41 27.41
C LYS A 209 21.11 5.24 26.55
N LEU A 210 22.16 5.81 27.16
CA LEU A 210 23.16 6.60 26.45
C LEU A 210 23.87 5.77 25.37
N TYR A 211 24.40 4.60 25.73
CA TYR A 211 25.12 3.73 24.80
C TYR A 211 24.21 3.15 23.71
N ASN A 212 22.94 2.83 24.02
CA ASN A 212 21.98 2.41 23.00
C ASN A 212 21.72 3.51 21.95
N VAL A 213 21.51 4.74 22.42
CA VAL A 213 21.31 5.90 21.54
C VAL A 213 22.56 6.19 20.70
N LEU A 214 23.74 6.17 21.32
CA LEU A 214 25.01 6.38 20.62
C LEU A 214 25.27 5.30 19.57
N GLY A 215 24.99 4.03 19.89
CA GLY A 215 25.12 2.93 18.95
C GLY A 215 24.28 3.17 17.69
N ILE A 216 23.03 3.60 17.85
CA ILE A 216 22.15 3.90 16.71
C ILE A 216 22.63 5.10 15.92
N ALA A 217 23.09 6.16 16.60
CA ALA A 217 23.63 7.33 15.92
C ALA A 217 24.88 7.00 15.10
N ILE A 218 25.75 6.12 15.62
CA ILE A 218 26.94 5.62 14.92
C ILE A 218 26.53 4.70 13.76
N ASP A 219 25.58 3.79 13.96
CA ASP A 219 25.13 2.88 12.90
C ASP A 219 24.40 3.62 11.76
N ALA A 220 23.72 4.74 12.06
CA ALA A 220 23.02 5.54 11.06
C ALA A 220 23.96 6.53 10.35
N GLU A 221 24.66 7.39 11.09
CA GLU A 221 25.45 8.50 10.51
C GLU A 221 26.96 8.36 10.73
N GLY A 222 27.38 7.39 11.54
CA GLY A 222 28.78 7.23 11.92
C GLY A 222 29.64 6.67 10.81
N SER A 223 30.94 6.94 10.94
CA SER A 223 31.97 6.34 10.10
C SER A 223 33.21 6.08 10.93
N VAL A 224 33.77 4.87 10.81
CA VAL A 224 35.03 4.49 11.45
C VAL A 224 36.11 4.43 10.37
N CYS A 225 36.92 5.48 10.30
CA CYS A 225 38.02 5.59 9.35
C CYS A 225 39.33 5.10 9.96
N THR A 226 40.07 4.26 9.24
CA THR A 226 41.45 3.90 9.58
C THR A 226 42.41 4.63 8.64
N TRP A 227 43.54 5.08 9.18
CA TRP A 227 44.59 5.75 8.42
C TRP A 227 45.91 5.05 8.68
N SER A 228 46.67 4.73 7.63
CA SER A 228 48.03 4.24 7.75
C SER A 228 49.00 5.34 7.37
N HIS A 229 49.98 5.60 8.24
CA HIS A 229 51.06 6.53 7.93
C HIS A 229 52.13 5.77 7.14
N LYS A 230 52.37 6.17 5.89
CA LYS A 230 53.52 5.67 5.13
C LYS A 230 54.77 6.39 5.64
N GLY A 231 55.61 5.66 6.37
CA GLY A 231 56.99 6.06 6.66
C GLY A 231 57.89 5.89 5.44
#